data_AF-A0A3M1GZJ8-F1
#
_entry.id   AF-A0A3M1GZJ8-F1
#
_cell.length_a   1.000
_cell.length_b   1.000
_cell.length_c   1.000
_cell.angle_alpha   90.00
_cell.angle_beta   90.00
_cell.angle_gamma   90.00
#
_symmetry.space_group_name_H-M   'P 1'
#
loop_
_entity.id
_entity.type
_entity.pdbx_description
1 polymer ?
#
loop_
_entity_poly.entity_id
_entity_poly.type
_entity_poly.pdbx_seq_one_letter_code
_entity_poly.pdbx_strand_id
1 'polypeptide(L)'
;MGKYPQSREFLKAFYKVQSKITRKSLLGIALFVEGLLLRFRGRGAESLGYFLQAGNILKKYGIKRPYLRVMLEMGGVYADEGNHEKLQSHLRKIKKDITTYSAEDIYARWGYLEAYLEFLKGNFESALEILNAQIMVSKDMELMEIIWQQEFLLARIYEANQQMEEAKLNYLASMETLKSIWDPLEKDLKKEYLKDPRRKQVFEESSKFLSS
;
A
#
# COMPACT_ATOMS: atom_id res chain seq x y z
N MET A 1 0.31 30.66 -40.12
CA MET A 1 1.35 30.75 -39.08
C MET A 1 0.78 30.10 -37.80
N GLY A 2 0.75 28.80 -37.58
CA GLY A 2 1.74 27.74 -37.76
C GLY A 2 2.12 27.27 -36.35
N LYS A 3 1.50 26.19 -35.84
CA LYS A 3 1.58 25.63 -34.45
C LYS A 3 2.99 25.17 -34.00
N TYR A 4 4.05 25.78 -34.52
CA TYR A 4 5.46 25.44 -34.32
C TYR A 4 5.99 25.65 -32.88
N PRO A 5 5.56 26.68 -32.11
CA PRO A 5 6.02 26.84 -30.73
C PRO A 5 5.52 25.72 -29.80
N GLN A 6 4.27 25.30 -29.95
CA GLN A 6 3.64 24.25 -29.15
C GLN A 6 4.28 22.87 -29.42
N SER A 7 4.61 22.55 -30.67
CA SER A 7 5.27 21.29 -31.02
C SER A 7 6.67 21.15 -30.41
N ARG A 8 7.45 22.24 -30.27
CA ARG A 8 8.77 22.19 -29.60
C ARG A 8 8.64 21.99 -28.11
N GLU A 9 7.63 22.57 -27.46
CA GLU A 9 7.37 22.32 -26.04
C GLU A 9 6.89 20.88 -25.79
N PHE A 10 6.04 20.34 -26.66
CA PHE A 10 5.63 18.93 -26.63
C PHE A 10 6.83 17.99 -26.82
N LEU A 11 7.70 18.23 -27.80
CA LEU A 11 8.92 17.44 -27.99
C LEU A 11 9.89 17.55 -26.80
N LYS A 12 10.04 18.74 -26.20
CA LYS A 12 10.84 18.91 -24.98
C LYS A 12 10.24 18.15 -23.79
N ALA A 13 8.92 18.19 -23.62
CA ALA A 13 8.23 17.42 -22.58
C ALA A 13 8.36 15.92 -22.82
N PHE A 14 8.19 15.47 -24.06
CA PHE A 14 8.36 14.08 -24.48
C PHE A 14 9.80 13.57 -24.23
N TYR A 15 10.82 14.29 -24.69
CA TYR A 15 12.22 13.94 -24.41
C TYR A 15 12.57 14.05 -22.92
N LYS A 16 11.94 14.94 -22.15
CA LYS A 16 12.11 15.05 -20.70
C LYS A 16 11.48 13.87 -19.95
N VAL A 17 10.44 13.25 -20.48
CA VAL A 17 9.85 12.01 -19.94
C VAL A 17 10.68 10.80 -20.38
N GLN A 18 11.05 10.72 -21.66
CA GLN A 18 11.86 9.62 -22.20
C GLN A 18 13.27 9.57 -21.60
N SER A 19 13.89 10.73 -21.31
CA SER A 19 15.21 10.81 -20.65
C SER A 19 15.20 10.41 -19.17
N LYS A 20 14.03 10.44 -18.51
CA LYS A 20 13.90 9.99 -17.12
C LYS A 20 13.84 8.47 -17.00
N ILE A 21 13.22 7.80 -17.97
CA ILE A 21 13.13 6.34 -18.01
C ILE A 21 14.40 5.79 -18.67
N THR A 22 15.35 5.38 -17.84
CA THR A 22 16.61 4.78 -18.27
C THR A 22 16.63 3.28 -17.94
N ARG A 23 17.58 2.53 -18.54
CA ARG A 23 17.84 1.14 -18.13
C ARG A 23 18.03 1.00 -16.61
N LYS A 24 18.61 2.02 -15.97
CA LYS A 24 18.81 2.06 -14.52
C LYS A 24 17.52 2.31 -13.75
N SER A 25 16.58 3.12 -14.24
CA SER A 25 15.27 3.23 -13.56
C SER A 25 14.44 1.96 -13.69
N LEU A 26 14.55 1.22 -14.81
CA LEU A 26 13.92 -0.10 -14.96
C LEU A 26 14.49 -1.11 -13.95
N LEU A 27 15.79 -1.08 -13.69
CA LEU A 27 16.38 -1.87 -12.59
C LEU A 27 15.77 -1.51 -11.24
N GLY A 28 15.52 -0.22 -10.97
CA GLY A 28 14.83 0.22 -9.75
C GLY A 28 13.42 -0.37 -9.62
N ILE A 29 12.67 -0.44 -10.72
CA ILE A 29 11.34 -1.07 -10.75
C ILE A 29 11.43 -2.59 -10.54
N ALA A 30 12.39 -3.26 -11.18
CA ALA A 30 12.59 -4.70 -11.01
C ALA A 30 12.93 -5.05 -9.55
N LEU A 31 13.86 -4.32 -8.94
CA LEU A 31 14.20 -4.47 -7.51
C LEU A 31 12.99 -4.20 -6.60
N PHE A 32 12.15 -3.23 -6.97
CA PHE A 32 10.92 -2.99 -6.24
C PHE A 32 9.98 -4.21 -6.27
N VAL A 33 9.78 -4.82 -7.44
CA VAL A 33 8.96 -6.04 -7.59
C VAL A 33 9.54 -7.20 -6.79
N GLU A 34 10.87 -7.42 -6.82
CA GLU A 34 11.51 -8.44 -5.99
C GLU A 34 11.28 -8.23 -4.49
N GLY A 35 11.37 -6.98 -4.03
CA GLY A 35 11.03 -6.62 -2.65
C GLY A 35 9.58 -6.96 -2.31
N LEU A 36 8.62 -6.67 -3.19
CA LEU A 36 7.21 -7.04 -2.98
C LEU A 36 7.03 -8.55 -2.86
N LEU A 37 7.65 -9.32 -3.76
CA LEU A 37 7.58 -10.79 -3.74
C LEU A 37 8.15 -11.38 -2.45
N LEU A 38 9.26 -10.83 -1.95
CA LEU A 38 9.83 -11.24 -0.66
C LEU A 38 8.89 -10.88 0.50
N ARG A 39 8.35 -9.66 0.53
CA ARG A 39 7.39 -9.23 1.55
C ARG A 39 6.15 -10.14 1.57
N PHE A 40 5.56 -10.43 0.42
CA PHE A 40 4.41 -11.34 0.27
C PHE A 40 4.73 -12.79 0.61
N ARG A 41 6.01 -13.15 0.81
CA ARG A 41 6.43 -14.47 1.32
C ARG A 41 6.79 -14.44 2.81
N GLY A 42 6.48 -13.35 3.51
CA GLY A 42 6.82 -13.14 4.91
C GLY A 42 8.30 -12.80 5.14
N ARG A 43 9.08 -12.54 4.10
CA ARG A 43 10.53 -12.22 4.18
C ARG A 43 10.75 -10.71 4.25
N GLY A 44 10.16 -10.07 5.27
CA GLY A 44 10.16 -8.62 5.46
C GLY A 44 11.57 -8.01 5.59
N ALA A 45 12.42 -8.60 6.42
CA ALA A 45 13.79 -8.12 6.60
C ALA A 45 14.60 -8.12 5.29
N GLU A 46 14.42 -9.13 4.44
CA GLU A 46 15.11 -9.21 3.14
C GLU A 46 14.51 -8.25 2.11
N SER A 47 13.19 -8.05 2.11
CA SER A 47 12.54 -7.10 1.20
C SER A 47 13.00 -5.66 1.43
N LEU A 48 13.30 -5.27 2.67
CA LEU A 48 13.84 -3.94 2.99
C LEU A 48 15.15 -3.65 2.25
N GLY A 49 16.02 -4.64 2.07
CA GLY A 49 17.26 -4.49 1.31
C GLY A 49 17.01 -4.15 -0.16
N TYR A 50 16.03 -4.81 -0.78
CA TYR A 50 15.61 -4.54 -2.15
C TYR A 50 14.90 -3.19 -2.29
N PHE A 51 13.99 -2.86 -1.36
CA PHE A 51 13.31 -1.57 -1.34
C PHE A 51 14.28 -0.41 -1.16
N LEU A 52 15.30 -0.54 -0.31
CA LEU A 52 16.31 0.50 -0.13
C LEU A 52 17.08 0.76 -1.44
N GLN A 53 17.51 -0.31 -2.13
CA GLN A 53 18.19 -0.19 -3.42
C GLN A 53 17.28 0.42 -4.50
N ALA A 54 16.04 -0.07 -4.62
CA ALA A 54 15.04 0.46 -5.52
C ALA A 54 14.77 1.96 -5.27
N GLY A 55 14.55 2.34 -4.01
CA GLY A 55 14.29 3.71 -3.59
C GLY A 55 15.44 4.65 -3.95
N ASN A 56 16.69 4.22 -3.72
CA ASN A 56 17.88 5.01 -4.08
C ASN A 56 17.98 5.26 -5.58
N ILE A 57 17.73 4.24 -6.40
CA ILE A 57 17.74 4.35 -7.86
C ILE A 57 16.61 5.26 -8.32
N LEU A 58 15.38 4.99 -7.91
CA LEU A 58 14.19 5.72 -8.36
C LEU A 58 14.26 7.19 -7.94
N LYS A 59 14.75 7.48 -6.74
CA LYS A 59 15.02 8.86 -6.28
C LYS A 59 16.08 9.54 -7.15
N LYS A 60 17.21 8.87 -7.42
CA LYS A 60 18.31 9.41 -8.24
C LYS A 60 17.84 9.77 -9.65
N TYR A 61 16.96 8.99 -10.25
CA TYR A 61 16.42 9.22 -11.59
C TYR A 61 15.11 10.03 -11.63
N GLY A 62 14.64 10.53 -10.47
CA GLY A 62 13.45 11.38 -10.40
C GLY A 62 12.14 10.66 -10.75
N ILE A 63 12.08 9.35 -10.54
CA ILE A 63 10.91 8.51 -10.78
C ILE A 63 10.01 8.52 -9.53
N LYS A 64 9.29 9.63 -9.35
CA LYS A 64 8.64 10.00 -8.07
C LYS A 64 7.58 9.01 -7.59
N ARG A 65 6.60 8.62 -8.44
CA ARG A 65 5.49 7.75 -8.00
C ARG A 65 5.98 6.36 -7.56
N PRO A 66 6.77 5.62 -8.36
CA PRO A 66 7.39 4.38 -7.89
C PRO A 66 8.28 4.55 -6.66
N TYR A 67 9.04 5.65 -6.55
CA TYR A 67 9.82 5.94 -5.34
C TYR A 67 8.92 6.06 -4.09
N LEU A 68 7.85 6.85 -4.15
CA LEU A 68 6.92 7.00 -3.02
C LEU A 68 6.25 5.67 -2.69
N ARG A 69 5.92 4.88 -3.71
CA ARG A 69 5.37 3.55 -3.49
C ARG A 69 6.36 2.64 -2.77
N VAL A 70 7.62 2.59 -3.18
CA VAL A 70 8.68 1.84 -2.47
C VAL A 70 8.78 2.30 -1.01
N MET A 71 8.74 3.61 -0.76
CA MET A 71 8.79 4.13 0.60
C MET A 71 7.59 3.65 1.42
N LEU A 72 6.38 3.65 0.87
CA LEU A 72 5.20 3.13 1.57
C LEU A 72 5.30 1.63 1.86
N GLU A 73 5.89 0.86 0.94
CA GLU A 73 6.07 -0.59 1.13
C GLU A 73 7.10 -0.90 2.22
N MET A 74 8.16 -0.08 2.37
CA MET A 74 9.04 -0.14 3.54
C MET A 74 8.28 0.16 4.84
N GLY A 75 7.40 1.16 4.84
CA GLY A 75 6.51 1.44 5.97
C GLY A 75 5.61 0.25 6.28
N GLY A 76 5.07 -0.39 5.24
CA GLY A 76 4.31 -1.63 5.36
C GLY A 76 5.09 -2.75 6.03
N VAL A 77 6.37 -2.93 5.71
CA VAL A 77 7.22 -3.92 6.41
C VAL A 77 7.36 -3.59 7.90
N TYR A 78 7.61 -2.32 8.25
CA TYR A 78 7.68 -1.93 9.66
C TYR A 78 6.37 -2.15 10.42
N ALA A 79 5.23 -1.96 9.74
CA ALA A 79 3.91 -2.28 10.27
C ALA A 79 3.75 -3.79 10.47
N ASP A 80 4.10 -4.61 9.47
CA ASP A 80 4.02 -6.08 9.55
C ASP A 80 4.91 -6.65 10.68
N GLU A 81 6.05 -6.01 10.96
CA GLU A 81 6.97 -6.38 12.06
C GLU A 81 6.52 -5.85 13.44
N GLY A 82 5.41 -5.09 13.53
CA GLY A 82 4.97 -4.46 14.77
C GLY A 82 5.96 -3.41 15.31
N ASN A 83 6.83 -2.86 14.46
CA ASN A 83 7.83 -1.88 14.88
C ASN A 83 7.29 -0.44 14.79
N HIS A 84 6.58 -0.03 15.84
CA HIS A 84 5.83 1.23 15.86
C HIS A 84 6.75 2.45 15.74
N GLU A 85 7.92 2.40 16.37
CA GLU A 85 8.90 3.50 16.33
C GLU A 85 9.48 3.71 14.93
N LYS A 86 9.88 2.62 14.26
CA LYS A 86 10.37 2.70 12.87
C LYS A 86 9.28 3.16 11.92
N LEU A 87 8.06 2.63 12.07
CA LEU A 87 6.91 3.06 11.26
C LEU A 87 6.67 4.57 11.43
N GLN A 88 6.57 5.05 12.68
CA GLN A 88 6.33 6.46 12.98
C GLN A 88 7.43 7.37 12.41
N SER A 89 8.69 7.04 12.66
CA SER A 89 9.84 7.80 12.14
C SER A 89 9.83 7.86 10.61
N HIS A 90 9.52 6.72 9.97
CA HIS A 90 9.48 6.60 8.52
C HIS A 90 8.33 7.39 7.89
N LEU A 91 7.11 7.31 8.44
CA LEU A 91 5.95 8.08 7.95
C LEU A 91 6.19 9.59 8.06
N ARG A 92 6.78 10.06 9.18
CA ARG A 92 7.17 11.47 9.34
C ARG A 92 8.13 11.93 8.25
N LYS A 93 9.12 11.10 7.90
CA LYS A 93 10.12 11.42 6.87
C LYS A 93 9.52 11.59 5.48
N ILE A 94 8.51 10.80 5.13
CA ILE A 94 7.92 10.79 3.78
C ILE A 94 6.68 11.66 3.64
N LYS A 95 6.11 12.14 4.77
CA LYS A 95 4.87 12.96 4.79
C LYS A 95 4.90 14.12 3.81
N LYS A 96 5.92 14.98 3.89
CA LYS A 96 6.07 16.14 2.98
C LYS A 96 6.12 15.72 1.51
N ASP A 97 6.82 14.63 1.23
CA ASP A 97 7.01 14.10 -0.11
C ASP A 97 5.71 13.56 -0.72
N ILE A 98 4.85 12.97 0.11
CA ILE A 98 3.52 12.45 -0.26
C ILE A 98 2.53 13.59 -0.44
N THR A 99 2.43 14.50 0.54
CA THR A 99 1.48 15.62 0.50
C THR A 99 1.80 16.62 -0.62
N THR A 100 3.06 16.73 -1.05
CA THR A 100 3.43 17.56 -2.21
C THR A 100 3.13 16.88 -3.53
N TYR A 101 3.19 15.54 -3.59
CA TYR A 101 2.94 14.79 -4.82
C TYR A 101 1.44 14.68 -5.14
N SER A 102 0.59 14.64 -4.10
CA SER A 102 -0.87 14.72 -4.20
C SER A 102 -1.51 13.68 -5.13
N ALA A 103 -0.97 12.46 -5.15
CA ALA A 103 -1.60 11.33 -5.83
C ALA A 103 -2.48 10.56 -4.84
N GLU A 104 -3.76 10.46 -5.15
CA GLU A 104 -4.80 9.87 -4.28
C GLU A 104 -4.48 8.42 -3.89
N ASP A 105 -3.98 7.60 -4.82
CA ASP A 105 -3.61 6.21 -4.54
C ASP A 105 -2.43 6.08 -3.57
N ILE A 106 -1.49 7.03 -3.62
CA ILE A 106 -0.35 7.11 -2.69
C ILE A 106 -0.83 7.62 -1.34
N TYR A 107 -1.74 8.59 -1.33
CA TYR A 107 -2.29 9.16 -0.10
C TYR A 107 -3.16 8.14 0.66
N ALA A 108 -4.01 7.38 -0.02
CA ALA A 108 -4.81 6.31 0.58
C ALA A 108 -3.96 5.25 1.27
N ARG A 109 -2.86 4.84 0.64
CA ARG A 109 -1.89 3.88 1.21
C ARG A 109 -1.15 4.45 2.41
N TRP A 110 -0.81 5.72 2.35
CA TRP A 110 -0.16 6.41 3.45
C TRP A 110 -1.10 6.54 4.66
N GLY A 111 -2.35 6.95 4.43
CA GLY A 111 -3.34 7.06 5.49
C GLY A 111 -3.72 5.70 6.09
N TYR A 112 -3.71 4.60 5.31
CA TYR A 112 -3.78 3.25 5.88
C TYR A 112 -2.65 2.98 6.91
N LEU A 113 -1.41 3.32 6.59
CA LEU A 113 -0.28 3.15 7.51
C LEU A 113 -0.32 4.10 8.71
N GLU A 114 -0.81 5.33 8.52
CA GLU A 114 -1.04 6.26 9.64
C GLU A 114 -2.13 5.74 10.58
N ALA A 115 -3.26 5.25 10.05
CA ALA A 115 -4.31 4.67 10.86
C ALA A 115 -3.83 3.41 11.60
N TYR A 116 -3.04 2.56 10.94
CA TYR A 116 -2.41 1.41 11.58
C TYR A 116 -1.52 1.86 12.75
N LEU A 117 -0.71 2.91 12.56
CA LEU A 117 0.11 3.47 13.63
C LEU A 117 -0.72 4.01 14.81
N GLU A 118 -1.86 4.66 14.55
CA GLU A 118 -2.75 5.13 15.62
C GLU A 118 -3.44 3.98 16.34
N PHE A 119 -3.90 2.95 15.61
CA PHE A 119 -4.42 1.71 16.20
C PHE A 119 -3.41 1.07 17.16
N LEU A 120 -2.14 0.99 16.76
CA LEU A 120 -1.06 0.44 17.57
C LEU A 120 -0.75 1.26 18.84
N LYS A 121 -1.11 2.55 18.86
CA LYS A 121 -1.01 3.41 20.07
C LYS A 121 -2.24 3.33 20.96
N GLY A 122 -3.29 2.62 20.54
CA GLY A 122 -4.60 2.61 21.21
C GLY A 122 -5.47 3.82 20.88
N ASN A 123 -5.08 4.65 19.90
CA ASN A 123 -5.83 5.83 19.50
C ASN A 123 -6.91 5.46 18.47
N PHE A 124 -7.91 4.67 18.91
CA PHE A 124 -8.91 4.08 18.03
C PHE A 124 -9.78 5.11 17.29
N GLU A 125 -10.18 6.19 17.96
CA GLU A 125 -10.97 7.26 17.34
C GLU A 125 -10.23 7.91 16.17
N SER A 126 -8.96 8.28 16.37
CA SER A 126 -8.12 8.83 15.30
C SER A 126 -7.87 7.83 14.17
N ALA A 127 -7.69 6.55 14.50
CA ALA A 127 -7.52 5.51 13.48
C ALA A 127 -8.78 5.34 12.62
N LEU A 128 -9.98 5.36 13.23
CA LEU A 128 -11.26 5.29 12.53
C LEU A 128 -11.48 6.51 11.63
N GLU A 129 -11.20 7.72 12.12
CA GLU A 129 -11.34 8.96 11.34
C GLU A 129 -10.50 8.89 10.05
N ILE A 130 -9.23 8.50 10.19
CA ILE A 130 -8.31 8.36 9.04
C ILE A 130 -8.82 7.29 8.08
N LEU A 131 -9.18 6.10 8.56
CA LEU A 131 -9.61 4.99 7.69
C LEU A 131 -10.91 5.29 6.95
N ASN A 132 -11.90 5.87 7.62
CA ASN A 132 -13.18 6.20 6.98
C ASN A 132 -13.00 7.23 5.86
N ALA A 133 -12.07 8.18 6.01
CA ALA A 133 -11.72 9.08 4.93
C ALA A 133 -11.00 8.36 3.77
N GLN A 134 -10.05 7.46 4.06
CA GLN A 134 -9.23 6.82 3.02
C GLN A 134 -9.91 5.65 2.29
N ILE A 135 -10.86 4.97 2.93
CA ILE A 135 -11.54 3.84 2.31
C ILE A 135 -12.49 4.29 1.19
N MET A 136 -13.11 5.47 1.33
CA MET A 136 -13.92 6.06 0.26
C MET A 136 -13.07 6.32 -0.99
N VAL A 137 -11.92 6.97 -0.83
CA VAL A 137 -10.95 7.18 -1.93
C VAL A 137 -10.52 5.85 -2.55
N SER A 138 -10.26 4.83 -1.72
CA SER A 138 -9.80 3.54 -2.21
C SER A 138 -10.88 2.80 -2.99
N LYS A 139 -12.15 2.91 -2.57
CA LYS A 139 -13.32 2.35 -3.27
C LYS A 139 -13.59 3.07 -4.59
N ASP A 140 -13.57 4.40 -4.60
CA ASP A 140 -13.76 5.21 -5.82
C ASP A 140 -12.70 4.91 -6.88
N MET A 141 -11.47 4.60 -6.45
CA MET A 141 -10.35 4.24 -7.32
C MET A 141 -10.21 2.73 -7.57
N GLU A 142 -11.11 1.89 -7.05
CA GLU A 142 -11.08 0.43 -7.16
C GLU A 142 -9.75 -0.22 -6.72
N LEU A 143 -9.13 0.31 -5.66
CA LEU A 143 -7.84 -0.17 -5.13
C LEU A 143 -8.01 -1.41 -4.26
N MET A 144 -8.50 -2.51 -4.82
CA MET A 144 -8.90 -3.74 -4.11
C MET A 144 -7.85 -4.24 -3.10
N GLU A 145 -6.56 -4.24 -3.46
CA GLU A 145 -5.47 -4.65 -2.55
C GLU A 145 -5.32 -3.79 -1.29
N ILE A 146 -5.83 -2.56 -1.30
CA ILE A 146 -5.85 -1.67 -0.13
C ILE A 146 -7.20 -1.69 0.57
N ILE A 147 -8.29 -1.83 -0.18
CA ILE A 147 -9.64 -1.93 0.39
C ILE A 147 -9.70 -3.08 1.41
N TRP A 148 -9.26 -4.28 1.05
CA TRP A 148 -9.31 -5.41 1.99
C TRP A 148 -8.47 -5.15 3.25
N GLN A 149 -7.32 -4.45 3.12
CA GLN A 149 -6.45 -4.10 4.25
C GLN A 149 -7.10 -3.07 5.18
N GLN A 150 -7.77 -2.07 4.60
CA GLN A 150 -8.49 -1.04 5.35
C GLN A 150 -9.70 -1.63 6.07
N GLU A 151 -10.49 -2.46 5.38
CA GLU A 151 -11.64 -3.18 5.97
C GLU A 151 -11.17 -4.09 7.11
N PHE A 152 -10.06 -4.80 6.92
CA PHE A 152 -9.50 -5.64 7.97
C PHE A 152 -9.07 -4.84 9.20
N LEU A 153 -8.43 -3.69 8.99
CA LEU A 153 -8.01 -2.82 10.08
C LEU A 153 -9.20 -2.18 10.80
N LEU A 154 -10.22 -1.73 10.06
CA LEU A 154 -11.49 -1.27 10.65
C LEU A 154 -12.11 -2.34 11.54
N ALA A 155 -12.17 -3.59 11.06
CA ALA A 155 -12.70 -4.70 11.82
C ALA A 155 -11.99 -4.90 13.16
N ARG A 156 -10.65 -4.87 13.13
CA ARG A 156 -9.81 -4.99 14.33
C ARG A 156 -9.96 -3.81 15.29
N ILE A 157 -10.14 -2.60 14.78
CA ILE A 157 -10.39 -1.41 15.61
C ILE A 157 -11.76 -1.52 16.29
N TYR A 158 -12.80 -1.90 15.55
CA TYR A 158 -14.14 -2.10 16.11
C TYR A 158 -14.17 -3.23 17.15
N GLU A 159 -13.48 -4.35 16.89
CA GLU A 159 -13.35 -5.44 17.84
C GLU A 159 -12.65 -4.98 19.14
N ALA A 160 -11.55 -4.22 19.01
CA ALA A 160 -10.85 -3.65 20.15
C ALA A 160 -11.72 -2.66 20.95
N ASN A 161 -12.67 -1.99 20.29
CA ASN A 161 -13.63 -1.09 20.90
C ASN A 161 -14.95 -1.78 21.33
N GLN A 162 -15.00 -3.11 21.34
CA GLN A 162 -16.16 -3.93 21.72
C GLN A 162 -17.41 -3.73 20.82
N GLN A 163 -17.23 -3.17 19.63
CA GLN A 163 -18.27 -2.97 18.62
C GLN A 163 -18.36 -4.19 17.71
N MET A 164 -18.95 -5.27 18.23
CA MET A 164 -18.86 -6.59 17.59
C MET A 164 -19.63 -6.70 16.27
N GLU A 165 -20.74 -5.97 16.10
CA GLU A 165 -21.50 -5.97 14.85
C GLU A 165 -20.72 -5.28 13.73
N GLU A 166 -20.16 -4.09 14.00
CA GLU A 166 -19.31 -3.37 13.06
C GLU A 166 -18.02 -4.15 12.76
N ALA A 167 -17.45 -4.82 13.76
CA ALA A 167 -16.32 -5.71 13.55
C ALA A 167 -16.67 -6.84 12.58
N LYS A 168 -17.78 -7.56 12.82
CA LYS A 168 -18.27 -8.64 11.95
C LYS A 168 -18.46 -8.17 10.52
N LEU A 169 -19.13 -7.03 10.32
CA LEU A 169 -19.38 -6.47 9.00
C LEU A 169 -18.06 -6.21 8.24
N ASN A 170 -17.07 -5.61 8.90
CA ASN A 170 -15.80 -5.28 8.27
C ASN A 170 -14.89 -6.50 8.03
N TYR A 171 -14.91 -7.51 8.92
CA TYR A 171 -14.21 -8.78 8.69
C TYR A 171 -14.74 -9.52 7.46
N LEU A 172 -16.07 -9.55 7.30
CA LEU A 172 -16.71 -10.17 6.15
C LEU A 172 -16.44 -9.38 4.86
N ALA A 173 -16.53 -8.05 4.91
CA ALA A 173 -16.20 -7.19 3.77
C ALA A 173 -14.75 -7.39 3.30
N SER A 174 -13.79 -7.38 4.24
CA SER A 174 -12.37 -7.61 3.93
C SER A 174 -12.14 -8.96 3.25
N MET A 175 -12.76 -10.02 3.79
CA MET A 175 -12.65 -11.35 3.21
C MET A 175 -13.27 -11.43 1.81
N GLU A 176 -14.41 -10.76 1.58
CA GLU A 176 -15.07 -10.74 0.28
C GLU A 176 -14.25 -10.00 -0.78
N THR A 177 -13.73 -8.82 -0.45
CA THR A 177 -12.79 -8.07 -1.30
C THR A 177 -11.53 -8.90 -1.61
N LEU A 178 -11.02 -9.65 -0.63
CA LEU A 178 -9.87 -10.52 -0.84
C LEU A 178 -10.20 -11.69 -1.79
N LYS A 179 -11.39 -12.30 -1.64
CA LYS A 179 -11.88 -13.35 -2.53
C LYS A 179 -12.10 -12.85 -3.95
N SER A 180 -12.63 -11.65 -4.15
CA SER A 180 -12.84 -11.11 -5.50
C SER A 180 -11.53 -10.91 -6.28
N ILE A 181 -10.40 -10.69 -5.59
CA ILE A 181 -9.06 -10.70 -6.19
C ILE A 181 -8.59 -12.13 -6.45
N TRP A 182 -8.79 -13.03 -5.48
CA TRP A 182 -8.23 -14.38 -5.49
C TRP A 182 -8.96 -15.36 -6.43
N ASP A 183 -10.29 -15.34 -6.45
CA ASP A 183 -11.14 -16.27 -7.19
C ASP A 183 -10.85 -16.34 -8.70
N PRO A 184 -10.64 -15.22 -9.42
CA PRO A 184 -10.34 -15.25 -10.85
C PRO A 184 -8.90 -15.66 -11.18
N LEU A 185 -8.01 -15.81 -10.20
CA LEU A 185 -6.61 -16.19 -10.45
C LEU A 185 -6.49 -17.62 -10.97
N GLU A 186 -5.50 -17.86 -11.83
CA GLU A 186 -5.13 -19.21 -12.23
C GLU A 186 -4.63 -20.05 -11.03
N LYS A 187 -4.72 -21.38 -11.15
CA LYS A 187 -4.41 -22.32 -10.06
C LYS A 187 -3.04 -22.08 -9.42
N ASP A 188 -2.02 -21.78 -10.23
CA ASP A 188 -0.65 -21.55 -9.73
C ASP A 188 -0.53 -20.20 -9.03
N LEU A 189 -1.21 -19.17 -9.53
CA LEU A 189 -1.26 -17.84 -8.94
C LEU A 189 -2.06 -17.83 -7.63
N LYS A 190 -3.13 -18.63 -7.51
CA LYS A 190 -3.90 -18.79 -6.26
C LYS A 190 -3.00 -19.22 -5.09
N LYS A 191 -2.07 -20.14 -5.34
CA LYS A 191 -1.11 -20.62 -4.33
C LYS A 191 -0.12 -19.55 -3.94
N GLU A 192 0.46 -18.83 -4.90
CA GLU A 192 1.40 -17.73 -4.62
C GLU A 192 0.71 -16.58 -3.88
N TYR A 193 -0.53 -16.25 -4.26
CA TYR A 193 -1.30 -15.18 -3.64
C TYR A 193 -1.49 -15.42 -2.14
N LEU A 194 -1.84 -16.63 -1.73
CA LEU A 194 -2.02 -16.99 -0.32
C LEU A 194 -0.72 -17.19 0.47
N LYS A 195 0.47 -17.00 -0.14
CA LYS A 195 1.73 -17.01 0.64
C LYS A 195 1.88 -15.80 1.55
N ASP A 196 1.15 -14.73 1.27
CA ASP A 196 1.14 -13.53 2.11
C ASP A 196 0.50 -13.84 3.47
N PRO A 197 1.25 -13.75 4.58
CA PRO A 197 0.71 -14.03 5.91
C PRO A 197 -0.51 -13.18 6.26
N ARG A 198 -0.56 -11.94 5.77
CA ARG A 198 -1.65 -11.00 6.05
C ARG A 198 -2.96 -11.46 5.45
N ARG A 199 -2.89 -12.08 4.26
CA ARG A 199 -4.08 -12.64 3.58
C ARG A 199 -4.60 -13.87 4.30
N LYS A 200 -3.71 -14.71 4.83
CA LYS A 200 -4.11 -15.85 5.67
C LYS A 200 -4.80 -15.39 6.95
N GLN A 201 -4.23 -14.37 7.59
CA GLN A 201 -4.77 -13.77 8.81
C GLN A 201 -6.21 -13.27 8.62
N VAL A 202 -6.52 -12.65 7.46
CA VAL A 202 -7.91 -12.27 7.12
C VAL A 202 -8.85 -13.48 7.18
N PHE A 203 -8.50 -14.59 6.53
CA PHE A 203 -9.36 -15.78 6.55
C PHE A 203 -9.48 -16.39 7.95
N GLU A 204 -8.39 -16.46 8.70
CA GLU A 204 -8.36 -17.02 10.06
C GLU A 204 -9.25 -16.19 11.00
N GLU A 205 -9.05 -14.88 11.05
CA GLU A 205 -9.79 -13.99 11.96
C GLU A 205 -11.24 -13.78 11.52
N SER A 206 -11.54 -13.76 10.21
CA SER A 206 -12.92 -13.63 9.72
C SER A 206 -13.74 -14.91 9.89
N SER A 207 -13.11 -16.09 9.96
CA SER A 207 -13.82 -17.38 10.03
C SER A 207 -14.72 -17.54 11.25
N LYS A 208 -14.39 -16.89 12.37
CA LYS A 208 -15.19 -16.93 13.62
C LYS A 208 -16.59 -16.35 13.43
N PHE A 209 -16.80 -15.54 12.40
CA PHE A 209 -18.09 -14.92 12.09
C PHE A 209 -18.87 -15.61 10.96
N LEU A 210 -18.30 -16.65 10.34
CA LEU A 210 -18.99 -17.43 9.30
C LEU A 210 -19.88 -18.52 9.88
N SER A 211 -19.67 -18.87 11.14
CA SER A 211 -20.41 -19.93 11.85
C SER A 211 -21.50 -19.38 12.78
N SER A 212 -21.76 -18.06 12.74
CA SER A 212 -22.67 -17.30 13.61
C SER A 212 -23.74 -16.57 12.83
#